data_AF-A0A1Z9WMP7-F1
#
_entry.id   AF-A0A1Z9WMP7-F1
#
_cell.length_a   1.000
_cell.length_b   1.000
_cell.length_c   1.000
_cell.angle_alpha   90.00
_cell.angle_beta   90.00
_cell.angle_gamma   90.00
#
_symmetry.space_group_name_H-M   'P 1'
#
loop_
_entity.id
_entity.type
_entity.pdbx_description
1 polymer ?
#
loop_
_entity_poly.entity_id
_entity_poly.type
_entity_poly.pdbx_seq_one_letter_code
_entity_poly.pdbx_strand_id
1 'polypeptide(L)'
;MVHYWRLRDQMLLHTVVNNGWGVNVMHVDEGLGLIAYGTTDGGMIIHDMDRDKEVLRMGYDRVPVLSISARPNKSQLAFGNAKGMVHIVDLENMSLLRHFRAANGPVWTLLLMKESGDMVLGSLDDHITRWKINEFPPHILDKGKIDRRFQPTEAMSNGELQFARKCSVCHTLNADGKRRAGPTLFEVFGRRAGTLEGYPYSNALLNSDIVWDAESIGRLFSDGPDVVLPGTKMPIQRMKNRQDREDLISYLEQMTKPGTN
;
A
#
# COMPACT_ATOMS: atom_id res chain seq x y z
N MET A 1 23.70 -9.15 7.10
CA MET A 1 24.31 -10.38 7.65
C MET A 1 23.23 -11.20 8.35
N VAL A 2 23.32 -12.52 8.33
CA VAL A 2 22.50 -13.43 9.15
C VAL A 2 23.42 -14.26 10.01
N HIS A 3 23.09 -14.39 11.29
CA HIS A 3 23.90 -15.05 12.30
C HIS A 3 23.12 -16.22 12.90
N TYR A 4 23.80 -17.35 13.10
CA TYR A 4 23.22 -18.52 13.76
C TYR A 4 23.67 -18.58 15.22
N TRP A 5 22.72 -18.62 16.13
CA TRP A 5 22.94 -18.55 17.57
C TRP A 5 22.38 -19.79 18.24
N ARG A 6 23.12 -20.33 19.20
CA ARG A 6 22.59 -21.32 20.12
C ARG A 6 21.86 -20.62 21.25
N LEU A 7 20.54 -20.78 21.31
CA LEU A 7 19.69 -20.02 22.24
C LEU A 7 19.94 -20.33 23.71
N ARG A 8 20.32 -21.58 24.04
CA ARG A 8 20.45 -22.02 25.44
C ARG A 8 21.50 -21.23 26.23
N ASP A 9 22.54 -20.77 25.55
CA ASP A 9 23.70 -20.08 26.14
C ASP A 9 24.08 -18.81 25.38
N GLN A 10 23.23 -18.38 24.44
CA GLN A 10 23.41 -17.17 23.62
C GLN A 10 24.75 -17.17 22.86
N MET A 11 25.30 -18.34 22.56
CA MET A 11 26.58 -18.46 21.87
C MET A 11 26.36 -18.26 20.36
N LEU A 12 27.08 -17.31 19.77
CA LEU A 12 27.18 -17.21 18.32
C LEU A 12 27.91 -18.45 17.79
N LEU A 13 27.24 -19.21 16.94
CA LEU A 13 27.84 -20.39 16.30
C LEU A 13 28.66 -19.96 15.10
N HIS A 14 28.05 -19.24 14.15
CA HIS A 14 28.72 -18.66 12.98
C HIS A 14 27.81 -17.67 12.25
N THR A 15 28.37 -16.95 11.28
CA THR A 15 27.61 -16.11 10.33
C THR A 15 27.26 -16.96 9.12
N VAL A 16 25.96 -17.10 8.83
CA VAL A 16 25.44 -17.92 7.72
C VAL A 16 25.34 -17.12 6.43
N VAL A 17 25.09 -15.81 6.54
CA VAL A 17 24.94 -14.94 5.36
C VAL A 17 25.73 -13.67 5.56
N ASN A 18 26.62 -13.37 4.60
CA ASN A 18 27.29 -12.08 4.48
C ASN A 18 27.27 -11.61 3.02
N ASN A 19 26.22 -10.86 2.65
CA ASN A 19 25.87 -10.54 1.27
C ASN A 19 25.95 -9.04 0.92
N GLY A 20 26.41 -8.18 1.84
CA GLY A 20 26.52 -6.74 1.63
C GLY A 20 25.20 -5.94 1.63
N TRP A 21 24.04 -6.59 1.79
CA TRP A 21 22.73 -5.95 1.75
C TRP A 21 21.88 -6.28 2.98
N GLY A 22 20.90 -5.42 3.28
CA GLY A 22 19.91 -5.71 4.31
C GLY A 22 19.08 -6.93 3.91
N VAL A 23 18.84 -7.83 4.86
CA VAL A 23 17.90 -8.96 4.70
C VAL A 23 16.58 -8.53 5.31
N ASN A 24 15.53 -8.44 4.48
CA ASN A 24 14.19 -8.02 4.92
C ASN A 24 13.39 -9.19 5.46
N VAL A 25 13.53 -10.35 4.82
CA VAL A 25 12.77 -11.57 5.15
C VAL A 25 13.66 -12.79 5.02
N MET A 26 13.39 -13.81 5.83
CA MET A 26 14.08 -15.09 5.77
C MET A 26 13.16 -16.23 6.17
N HIS A 27 13.45 -17.42 5.67
CA HIS A 27 12.83 -18.69 6.03
C HIS A 27 13.94 -19.72 6.21
N VAL A 28 13.86 -20.49 7.29
CA VAL A 28 14.83 -21.54 7.62
C VAL A 28 14.09 -22.87 7.61
N ASP A 29 14.63 -23.85 6.88
CA ASP A 29 14.20 -25.24 6.92
C ASP A 29 15.38 -26.09 7.41
N GLU A 30 15.39 -26.39 8.70
CA GLU A 30 16.43 -27.20 9.33
C GLU A 30 16.43 -28.65 8.82
N GLY A 31 15.28 -29.18 8.39
CA GLY A 31 15.18 -30.54 7.86
C GLY A 31 15.86 -30.68 6.50
N LEU A 32 15.87 -29.61 5.71
CA LEU A 32 16.57 -29.54 4.43
C LEU A 32 17.97 -28.91 4.52
N GLY A 33 18.36 -28.37 5.69
CA GLY A 33 19.62 -27.63 5.85
C GLY A 33 19.64 -26.33 5.03
N LEU A 34 18.49 -25.69 4.80
CA LEU A 34 18.38 -24.52 3.92
C LEU A 34 18.00 -23.26 4.69
N ILE A 35 18.59 -22.13 4.27
CA ILE A 35 18.08 -20.79 4.54
C ILE A 35 17.76 -20.08 3.25
N ALA A 36 16.53 -19.61 3.13
CA ALA A 36 16.09 -18.75 2.03
C ALA A 36 15.85 -17.34 2.54
N TYR A 37 16.26 -16.32 1.80
CA TYR A 37 16.13 -14.93 2.24
C TYR A 37 15.97 -13.95 1.08
N GLY A 38 15.31 -12.84 1.40
CA GLY A 38 15.04 -11.73 0.50
C GLY A 38 15.73 -10.46 0.97
N THR A 39 16.34 -9.73 0.06
CA THR A 39 17.19 -8.57 0.40
C THR A 39 16.60 -7.24 -0.04
N THR A 40 17.15 -6.15 0.50
CA THR A 40 16.77 -4.77 0.17
C THR A 40 17.05 -4.39 -1.28
N ASP A 41 18.07 -5.00 -1.91
CA ASP A 41 18.38 -4.81 -3.33
C ASP A 41 17.61 -5.78 -4.25
N GLY A 42 16.69 -6.58 -3.70
CA GLY A 42 15.81 -7.44 -4.48
C GLY A 42 16.34 -8.83 -4.78
N GLY A 43 17.50 -9.19 -4.22
CA GLY A 43 18.01 -10.54 -4.24
C GLY A 43 17.06 -11.49 -3.51
N MET A 44 16.71 -12.58 -4.18
CA MET A 44 16.05 -13.76 -3.63
C MET A 44 17.06 -14.90 -3.65
N ILE A 45 17.50 -15.35 -2.48
CA ILE A 45 18.61 -16.29 -2.34
C ILE A 45 18.16 -17.49 -1.54
N ILE A 46 18.60 -18.68 -1.96
CA ILE A 46 18.54 -19.90 -1.17
C ILE A 46 19.98 -20.36 -0.97
N HIS A 47 20.34 -20.62 0.28
CA HIS A 47 21.66 -20.99 0.72
C HIS A 47 21.58 -22.30 1.51
N ASP A 48 22.46 -23.24 1.16
CA ASP A 48 22.68 -24.51 1.84
C ASP A 48 23.60 -24.27 3.04
N MET A 49 23.03 -24.36 4.25
CA MET A 49 23.69 -24.02 5.50
C MET A 49 24.78 -25.03 5.87
N ASP A 50 24.63 -26.29 5.45
CA ASP A 50 25.59 -27.35 5.76
C ASP A 50 26.84 -27.25 4.87
N ARG A 51 26.65 -26.83 3.62
CA ARG A 51 27.73 -26.68 2.62
C ARG A 51 28.30 -25.27 2.52
N ASP A 52 27.73 -24.31 3.24
CA ASP A 52 28.03 -22.88 3.15
C ASP A 52 28.05 -22.39 1.69
N LYS A 53 26.96 -22.69 0.95
CA LYS A 53 26.89 -22.43 -0.50
C LYS A 53 25.54 -21.88 -0.92
N GLU A 54 25.56 -20.83 -1.72
CA GLU A 54 24.38 -20.37 -2.45
C GLU A 54 23.97 -21.41 -3.50
N VAL A 55 22.75 -21.92 -3.39
CA VAL A 55 22.18 -22.91 -4.32
C VAL A 55 21.24 -22.27 -5.34
N LEU A 56 20.65 -21.12 -5.01
CA LEU A 56 19.85 -20.32 -5.95
C LEU A 56 20.00 -18.83 -5.64
N ARG A 57 20.11 -18.02 -6.69
CA ARG A 57 20.06 -16.57 -6.61
C ARG A 57 19.26 -16.00 -7.77
N MET A 58 18.31 -15.12 -7.46
CA MET A 58 17.45 -14.44 -8.43
C MET A 58 17.23 -12.98 -8.02
N GLY A 59 16.67 -12.16 -8.93
CA GLY A 59 16.28 -10.78 -8.67
C GLY A 59 17.42 -9.79 -8.91
N TYR A 60 17.33 -9.03 -10.00
CA TYR A 60 18.34 -8.04 -10.42
C TYR A 60 17.78 -6.61 -10.55
N ASP A 61 16.50 -6.42 -10.25
CA ASP A 61 15.78 -5.19 -10.61
C ASP A 61 15.83 -4.09 -9.53
N ARG A 62 16.63 -4.28 -8.47
CA ARG A 62 16.70 -3.38 -7.31
C ARG A 62 15.34 -3.13 -6.65
N VAL A 63 14.50 -4.17 -6.62
CA VAL A 63 13.16 -4.11 -6.01
C VAL A 63 13.17 -4.92 -4.73
N PRO A 64 13.06 -4.29 -3.54
CA PRO A 64 13.12 -5.00 -2.27
C PRO A 64 12.19 -6.22 -2.21
N VAL A 65 12.69 -7.34 -1.70
CA VAL A 65 11.87 -8.50 -1.34
C VAL A 65 11.28 -8.25 0.03
N LEU A 66 9.98 -8.48 0.19
CA LEU A 66 9.21 -8.07 1.37
C LEU A 66 8.50 -9.22 2.06
N SER A 67 8.28 -10.35 1.38
CA SER A 67 7.60 -11.50 1.94
C SER A 67 8.19 -12.81 1.43
N ILE A 68 8.15 -13.84 2.27
CA ILE A 68 8.56 -15.21 1.92
C ILE A 68 7.60 -16.22 2.57
N SER A 69 7.26 -17.29 1.87
CA SER A 69 6.49 -18.41 2.43
C SER A 69 6.91 -19.73 1.79
N ALA A 70 7.14 -20.73 2.62
CA ALA A 70 7.36 -22.10 2.16
C ALA A 70 6.08 -22.92 2.25
N ARG A 71 5.97 -23.92 1.37
CA ARG A 71 5.03 -25.03 1.42
C ARG A 71 5.83 -26.33 1.31
N PRO A 72 6.37 -26.84 2.44
CA PRO A 72 7.31 -27.95 2.43
C PRO A 72 6.74 -29.24 1.82
N ASN A 73 5.46 -29.54 2.03
CA ASN A 73 4.82 -30.76 1.49
C ASN A 73 4.74 -30.82 -0.06
N LYS A 74 5.02 -29.71 -0.74
CA LYS A 74 5.08 -29.61 -2.20
C LYS A 74 6.42 -29.06 -2.68
N SER A 75 7.43 -28.98 -1.80
CA SER A 75 8.75 -28.48 -2.13
C SER A 75 8.70 -27.09 -2.80
N GLN A 76 7.81 -26.21 -2.33
CA GLN A 76 7.63 -24.88 -2.92
C GLN A 76 8.03 -23.77 -1.96
N LEU A 77 8.62 -22.71 -2.51
CA LEU A 77 8.95 -21.48 -1.80
C LEU A 77 8.51 -20.29 -2.64
N ALA A 78 7.82 -19.33 -2.05
CA ALA A 78 7.39 -18.12 -2.72
C ALA A 78 8.02 -16.86 -2.11
N PHE A 79 8.45 -15.95 -2.96
CA PHE A 79 8.93 -14.61 -2.60
C PHE A 79 7.99 -13.54 -3.18
N GLY A 80 7.69 -12.50 -2.41
CA GLY A 80 6.94 -11.33 -2.85
C GLY A 80 7.78 -10.05 -2.74
N ASN A 81 7.67 -9.15 -3.72
CA ASN A 81 8.48 -7.93 -3.77
C ASN A 81 7.67 -6.62 -3.73
N ALA A 82 8.38 -5.51 -3.62
CA ALA A 82 7.79 -4.17 -3.50
C ALA A 82 7.02 -3.68 -4.73
N LYS A 83 7.13 -4.36 -5.88
CA LYS A 83 6.38 -4.05 -7.11
C LYS A 83 5.19 -4.98 -7.36
N GLY A 84 4.87 -5.88 -6.44
CA GLY A 84 3.69 -6.74 -6.56
C GLY A 84 3.97 -8.05 -7.29
N MET A 85 5.25 -8.36 -7.53
CA MET A 85 5.63 -9.61 -8.17
C MET A 85 5.76 -10.71 -7.13
N VAL A 86 5.26 -11.89 -7.48
CA VAL A 86 5.50 -13.14 -6.76
C VAL A 86 6.36 -14.05 -7.62
N HIS A 87 7.38 -14.66 -7.01
CA HIS A 87 8.23 -15.67 -7.61
C HIS A 87 8.06 -16.97 -6.82
N ILE A 88 7.71 -18.06 -7.49
CA ILE A 88 7.55 -19.40 -6.89
C ILE A 88 8.71 -20.26 -7.38
N VAL A 89 9.43 -20.85 -6.43
CA VAL A 89 10.59 -21.70 -6.60
C VAL A 89 10.23 -23.12 -6.19
N ASP A 90 10.79 -24.07 -6.92
CA ASP A 90 10.82 -25.47 -6.56
C ASP A 90 12.13 -25.78 -5.82
N LEU A 91 12.00 -26.29 -4.60
CA LEU A 91 13.09 -26.61 -3.68
C LEU A 91 13.74 -27.97 -4.00
N GLU A 92 13.12 -28.84 -4.80
CA GLU A 92 13.72 -30.12 -5.19
C GLU A 92 14.78 -29.93 -6.27
N ASN A 93 14.47 -29.13 -7.29
CA ASN A 93 15.37 -28.86 -8.41
C ASN A 93 16.05 -27.49 -8.36
N MET A 94 15.77 -26.69 -7.31
CA MET A 94 16.29 -25.34 -7.13
C MET A 94 16.05 -24.44 -8.35
N SER A 95 14.82 -24.45 -8.88
CA SER A 95 14.47 -23.70 -10.09
C SER A 95 13.27 -22.78 -9.90
N LEU A 96 13.23 -21.69 -10.66
CA LEU A 96 12.06 -20.83 -10.72
C LEU A 96 10.93 -21.56 -11.45
N LEU A 97 9.88 -21.93 -10.72
CA LEU A 97 8.67 -22.46 -11.33
C LEU A 97 7.96 -21.35 -12.11
N ARG A 98 7.69 -20.23 -11.44
CA ARG A 98 6.76 -19.20 -11.96
C ARG A 98 7.11 -17.83 -11.41
N HIS A 99 6.83 -16.79 -12.20
CA HIS A 99 6.78 -15.42 -11.70
C HIS A 99 5.62 -14.67 -12.36
N PHE A 100 4.91 -13.86 -11.59
CA PHE A 100 3.78 -13.09 -12.10
C PHE A 100 3.48 -11.89 -11.19
N ARG A 101 2.76 -10.91 -11.72
CA ARG A 101 2.23 -9.79 -10.95
C ARG A 101 1.00 -10.28 -10.18
N ALA A 102 1.10 -10.36 -8.87
CA ALA A 102 0.04 -10.84 -7.98
C ALA A 102 -0.74 -9.71 -7.29
N ALA A 103 -0.18 -8.50 -7.27
CA ALA A 103 -0.77 -7.33 -6.63
C ALA A 103 -0.39 -6.02 -7.31
N ASN A 104 -1.14 -4.95 -7.03
CA ASN A 104 -0.69 -3.59 -7.30
C ASN A 104 0.16 -3.11 -6.11
N GLY A 105 1.39 -2.67 -6.38
CA GLY A 105 2.30 -2.26 -5.30
C GLY A 105 2.83 -3.44 -4.47
N PRO A 106 3.35 -3.22 -3.26
CA PRO A 106 4.10 -4.21 -2.50
C PRO A 106 3.29 -5.43 -2.08
N VAL A 107 3.89 -6.63 -2.18
CA VAL A 107 3.41 -7.83 -1.48
C VAL A 107 4.07 -7.85 -0.11
N TRP A 108 3.40 -7.35 0.92
CA TRP A 108 3.96 -7.29 2.28
C TRP A 108 3.94 -8.64 2.98
N THR A 109 2.96 -9.47 2.64
CA THR A 109 2.84 -10.82 3.20
C THR A 109 2.23 -11.74 2.16
N LEU A 110 2.65 -12.99 2.16
CA LEU A 110 2.03 -14.04 1.37
C LEU A 110 2.08 -15.35 2.18
N LEU A 111 1.10 -16.21 1.94
CA LEU A 111 1.02 -17.55 2.52
C LEU A 111 0.65 -18.55 1.43
N LEU A 112 1.48 -19.59 1.29
CA LEU A 112 1.15 -20.75 0.48
C LEU A 112 0.30 -21.73 1.32
N MET A 113 -0.95 -21.94 0.92
CA MET A 113 -1.89 -22.80 1.64
C MET A 113 -1.50 -24.27 1.50
N LYS A 114 -1.30 -24.96 2.63
CA LYS A 114 -0.82 -26.35 2.67
C LYS A 114 -1.74 -27.34 1.94
N GLU A 115 -3.05 -27.23 2.15
CA GLU A 115 -4.05 -28.19 1.63
C GLU A 115 -4.55 -27.79 0.24
N SER A 116 -5.18 -26.62 0.11
CA SER A 116 -5.79 -26.21 -1.16
C SER A 116 -4.77 -25.93 -2.27
N GLY A 117 -3.55 -25.58 -1.89
CA GLY A 117 -2.52 -25.12 -2.82
C GLY A 117 -2.83 -23.79 -3.48
N ASP A 118 -3.70 -22.99 -2.86
CA ASP A 118 -3.86 -21.59 -3.21
C ASP A 118 -2.77 -20.76 -2.52
N MET A 119 -2.64 -19.52 -2.96
CA MET A 119 -1.85 -18.51 -2.29
C MET A 119 -2.77 -17.40 -1.78
N VAL A 120 -2.53 -16.94 -0.57
CA VAL A 120 -3.19 -15.76 0.00
C VAL A 120 -2.13 -14.68 0.19
N LEU A 121 -2.43 -13.43 -0.17
CA LEU A 121 -1.49 -12.33 -0.01
C LEU A 121 -2.16 -11.09 0.59
N GLY A 122 -1.34 -10.30 1.29
CA GLY A 122 -1.66 -8.94 1.70
C GLY A 122 -0.77 -7.96 0.95
N SER A 123 -1.39 -6.99 0.30
CA SER A 123 -0.73 -5.99 -0.54
C SER A 123 -1.33 -4.60 -0.29
N LEU A 124 -0.96 -3.64 -1.15
CA LEU A 124 -1.61 -2.31 -1.20
C LEU A 124 -3.05 -2.38 -1.73
N ASP A 125 -3.51 -3.55 -2.22
CA ASP A 125 -4.91 -3.77 -2.48
C ASP A 125 -5.64 -3.76 -1.11
N ASP A 126 -6.75 -3.02 -0.93
CA ASP A 126 -7.43 -2.84 0.38
C ASP A 126 -8.15 -4.11 0.90
N HIS A 127 -7.72 -5.27 0.44
CA HIS A 127 -8.26 -6.57 0.77
C HIS A 127 -7.16 -7.62 0.67
N ILE A 128 -7.40 -8.74 1.34
CA ILE A 128 -6.60 -9.94 1.16
C ILE A 128 -7.01 -10.59 -0.15
N THR A 129 -6.05 -10.84 -1.05
CA THR A 129 -6.32 -11.49 -2.35
C THR A 129 -5.95 -12.97 -2.27
N ARG A 130 -6.85 -13.84 -2.74
CA ARG A 130 -6.59 -15.28 -2.86
C ARG A 130 -6.39 -15.65 -4.33
N TRP A 131 -5.32 -16.35 -4.62
CA TRP A 131 -4.90 -16.80 -5.95
C TRP A 131 -4.90 -18.32 -6.02
N LYS A 132 -5.48 -18.88 -7.09
CA LYS A 132 -5.20 -20.28 -7.45
C LYS A 132 -3.91 -20.32 -8.26
N ILE A 133 -2.89 -20.99 -7.72
CA ILE A 133 -1.53 -21.01 -8.29
C ILE A 133 -1.13 -22.37 -8.88
N ASN A 134 -2.03 -23.36 -8.84
CA ASN A 134 -1.78 -24.67 -9.46
C ASN A 134 -2.19 -24.70 -10.94
N GLU A 135 -2.90 -23.67 -11.42
CA GLU A 135 -3.33 -23.50 -12.80
C GLU A 135 -2.74 -22.20 -13.35
N PHE A 136 -2.31 -22.21 -14.62
CA PHE A 136 -1.68 -21.05 -15.26
C PHE A 136 -2.40 -20.68 -16.56
N PRO A 137 -2.70 -19.38 -16.80
CA PRO A 137 -2.41 -18.22 -15.95
C PRO A 137 -3.16 -18.28 -14.60
N PRO A 138 -2.55 -17.79 -13.50
CA PRO A 138 -3.16 -17.89 -12.19
C PRO A 138 -4.41 -16.99 -12.17
N HIS A 139 -5.44 -17.44 -11.48
CA HIS A 139 -6.71 -16.71 -11.39
C HIS A 139 -7.03 -16.34 -9.95
N ILE A 140 -7.65 -15.18 -9.81
CA ILE A 140 -8.04 -14.63 -8.52
C ILE A 140 -9.36 -15.27 -8.10
N LEU A 141 -9.38 -15.88 -6.92
CA LEU A 141 -10.54 -16.55 -6.34
C LEU A 141 -11.40 -15.58 -5.54
N ASP A 142 -10.79 -14.57 -4.91
CA ASP A 142 -11.48 -13.55 -4.14
C ASP A 142 -10.81 -12.20 -4.38
N LYS A 143 -11.57 -11.28 -4.98
CA LYS A 143 -11.24 -9.84 -5.04
C LYS A 143 -12.14 -9.15 -4.03
N GLY A 144 -11.54 -8.33 -3.17
CA GLY A 144 -12.29 -7.49 -2.26
C GLY A 144 -13.30 -6.63 -3.02
N LYS A 145 -14.41 -6.30 -2.35
CA LYS A 145 -15.55 -5.62 -2.97
C LYS A 145 -15.26 -4.19 -3.44
N ILE A 146 -14.19 -3.56 -2.96
CA ILE A 146 -13.88 -2.14 -3.20
C ILE A 146 -12.36 -1.97 -3.25
N ASP A 147 -11.83 -1.50 -4.39
CA ASP A 147 -10.45 -1.02 -4.48
C ASP A 147 -10.46 0.49 -4.12
N ARG A 148 -10.12 0.87 -2.89
CA ARG A 148 -9.80 2.29 -2.57
C ARG A 148 -8.34 2.53 -2.96
N ARG A 149 -8.06 2.49 -4.26
CA ARG A 149 -6.68 2.62 -4.76
C ARG A 149 -6.10 3.97 -4.35
N PHE A 150 -5.10 3.96 -3.48
CA PHE A 150 -4.25 5.13 -3.20
C PHE A 150 -3.35 5.51 -4.39
N GLN A 151 -3.27 4.61 -5.39
CA GLN A 151 -2.55 4.80 -6.65
C GLN A 151 -3.51 4.52 -7.82
N PRO A 152 -3.97 5.55 -8.53
CA PRO A 152 -4.85 5.36 -9.68
C PRO A 152 -4.11 4.69 -10.83
N THR A 153 -4.82 3.81 -11.54
CA THR A 153 -4.32 3.10 -12.73
C THR A 153 -4.62 3.85 -14.02
N GLU A 154 -5.53 4.82 -13.97
CA GLU A 154 -5.84 5.73 -15.07
C GLU A 154 -5.12 7.07 -14.86
N ALA A 155 -4.81 7.75 -15.96
CA ALA A 155 -4.16 9.05 -15.92
C ALA A 155 -5.11 10.10 -15.33
N MET A 156 -4.95 10.39 -14.04
CA MET A 156 -5.66 11.46 -13.34
C MET A 156 -4.91 12.79 -13.51
N SER A 157 -5.66 13.89 -13.56
CA SER A 157 -5.04 15.22 -13.46
C SER A 157 -4.41 15.42 -12.07
N ASN A 158 -3.45 16.35 -11.95
CA ASN A 158 -2.84 16.62 -10.64
C ASN A 158 -3.88 17.07 -9.60
N GLY A 159 -4.82 17.94 -9.97
CA GLY A 159 -5.87 18.39 -9.05
C GLY A 159 -6.75 17.25 -8.54
N GLU A 160 -7.12 16.33 -9.42
CA GLU A 160 -7.87 15.12 -9.07
C GLU A 160 -7.09 14.21 -8.12
N LEU A 161 -5.78 14.05 -8.34
CA LEU A 161 -4.88 13.32 -7.44
C LEU A 161 -4.82 13.96 -6.04
N GLN A 162 -4.73 15.29 -5.98
CA GLN A 162 -4.73 16.00 -4.70
C GLN A 162 -6.07 15.81 -3.97
N PHE A 163 -7.20 15.88 -4.69
CA PHE A 163 -8.52 15.62 -4.11
C PHE A 163 -8.61 14.20 -3.55
N ALA A 164 -8.21 13.20 -4.34
CA ALA A 164 -8.22 11.80 -3.92
C ALA A 164 -7.43 11.58 -2.63
N ARG A 165 -6.25 12.21 -2.50
CA ARG A 165 -5.35 12.05 -1.34
C ARG A 165 -5.76 12.85 -0.11
N LYS A 166 -6.32 14.05 -0.29
CA LYS A 166 -6.53 15.02 0.80
C LYS A 166 -8.00 15.09 1.24
N CYS A 167 -8.93 14.97 0.30
CA CYS A 167 -10.34 15.30 0.52
C CYS A 167 -11.25 14.06 0.48
N SER A 168 -11.03 13.12 -0.45
CA SER A 168 -11.99 12.07 -0.82
C SER A 168 -12.39 11.09 0.30
N VAL A 169 -11.54 10.98 1.33
CA VAL A 169 -11.84 10.18 2.52
C VAL A 169 -12.99 10.80 3.31
N CYS A 170 -12.95 12.13 3.46
CA CYS A 170 -13.87 12.88 4.30
C CYS A 170 -15.01 13.53 3.53
N HIS A 171 -14.85 13.76 2.23
CA HIS A 171 -15.77 14.57 1.44
C HIS A 171 -16.17 13.89 0.12
N THR A 172 -17.41 14.11 -0.29
CA THR A 172 -17.92 13.77 -1.63
C THR A 172 -18.00 15.01 -2.50
N LEU A 173 -18.03 14.81 -3.83
CA LEU A 173 -18.29 15.89 -4.81
C LEU A 173 -19.77 15.95 -5.23
N ASN A 174 -20.57 14.94 -4.85
CA ASN A 174 -21.98 14.81 -5.23
C ASN A 174 -22.92 15.39 -4.17
N ALA A 175 -24.11 15.83 -4.60
CA ALA A 175 -25.13 16.41 -3.73
C ALA A 175 -25.64 15.44 -2.64
N ASP A 176 -25.66 14.13 -2.91
CA ASP A 176 -26.21 13.10 -2.00
C ASP A 176 -25.39 12.92 -0.71
N GLY A 177 -24.14 13.40 -0.67
CA GLY A 177 -23.37 13.63 0.55
C GLY A 177 -23.22 12.44 1.48
N LYS A 178 -23.28 11.19 0.96
CA LYS A 178 -23.32 9.94 1.74
C LYS A 178 -22.47 10.00 3.01
N ARG A 179 -23.11 10.06 4.20
CA ARG A 179 -22.55 10.08 5.58
C ARG A 179 -21.01 9.91 5.67
N ARG A 180 -20.26 10.93 5.29
CA ARG A 180 -18.79 10.99 5.47
C ARG A 180 -18.44 11.75 6.75
N ALA A 181 -17.14 11.76 7.08
CA ALA A 181 -16.61 12.54 8.18
C ALA A 181 -16.80 14.05 7.99
N GLY A 182 -16.82 14.56 6.74
CA GLY A 182 -17.07 15.95 6.38
C GLY A 182 -18.36 16.13 5.53
N PRO A 183 -18.86 17.36 5.39
CA PRO A 183 -19.99 17.67 4.50
C PRO A 183 -19.62 17.46 3.03
N THR A 184 -20.60 17.33 2.13
CA THR A 184 -20.31 17.32 0.69
C THR A 184 -19.67 18.63 0.24
N LEU A 185 -18.75 18.56 -0.72
CA LEU A 185 -18.17 19.72 -1.39
C LEU A 185 -18.97 20.15 -2.62
N PHE A 186 -20.05 19.44 -2.97
CA PHE A 186 -20.97 19.92 -3.99
C PHE A 186 -21.44 21.34 -3.66
N GLU A 187 -21.37 22.23 -4.64
CA GLU A 187 -21.68 23.66 -4.51
C GLU A 187 -20.95 24.32 -3.32
N VAL A 188 -19.68 23.97 -3.11
CA VAL A 188 -18.91 24.58 -2.02
C VAL A 188 -18.54 26.04 -2.33
N PHE A 189 -18.24 26.38 -3.58
CA PHE A 189 -17.88 27.75 -3.95
C PHE A 189 -19.09 28.70 -3.79
N GLY A 190 -18.89 29.78 -3.03
CA GLY A 190 -19.92 30.73 -2.61
C GLY A 190 -20.68 30.34 -1.35
N ARG A 191 -20.52 29.11 -0.84
CA ARG A 191 -21.23 28.66 0.37
C ARG A 191 -20.53 29.16 1.63
N ARG A 192 -21.29 29.72 2.57
CA ARG A 192 -20.77 30.07 3.91
C ARG A 192 -20.40 28.79 4.69
N ALA A 193 -19.33 28.86 5.45
CA ALA A 193 -18.93 27.76 6.33
C ALA A 193 -20.04 27.44 7.34
N GLY A 194 -20.25 26.14 7.61
CA GLY A 194 -21.22 25.71 8.61
C GLY A 194 -22.70 25.79 8.21
N THR A 195 -23.03 26.03 6.95
CA THR A 195 -24.44 26.27 6.53
C THR A 195 -25.06 25.15 5.69
N LEU A 196 -24.38 24.03 5.44
CA LEU A 196 -25.01 22.89 4.76
C LEU A 196 -26.06 22.26 5.67
N GLU A 197 -27.31 22.21 5.21
CA GLU A 197 -28.40 21.62 5.96
C GLU A 197 -28.17 20.12 6.25
N GLY A 198 -28.58 19.68 7.44
CA GLY A 198 -28.49 18.27 7.84
C GLY A 198 -27.11 17.77 8.26
N TYR A 199 -26.06 18.61 8.19
CA TYR A 199 -24.73 18.25 8.68
C TYR A 199 -24.45 18.84 10.08
N PRO A 200 -24.02 18.03 11.07
CA PRO A 200 -23.77 18.50 12.44
C PRO A 200 -22.40 19.18 12.56
N TYR A 201 -22.38 20.49 12.33
CA TYR A 201 -21.17 21.30 12.43
C TYR A 201 -20.70 21.55 13.88
N SER A 202 -19.40 21.80 14.04
CA SER A 202 -18.85 22.36 15.28
C SER A 202 -19.28 23.81 15.47
N ASN A 203 -19.38 24.28 16.71
CA ASN A 203 -19.68 25.69 17.03
C ASN A 203 -18.74 26.68 16.31
N ALA A 204 -17.46 26.33 16.13
CA ALA A 204 -16.52 27.14 15.37
C ALA A 204 -16.92 27.36 13.89
N LEU A 205 -17.56 26.36 13.26
CA LEU A 205 -18.01 26.47 11.86
C LEU A 205 -19.35 27.19 11.76
N LEU A 206 -20.27 26.94 12.70
CA LEU A 206 -21.57 27.63 12.74
C LEU A 206 -21.41 29.15 12.87
N ASN A 207 -20.42 29.58 13.64
CA ASN A 207 -20.12 30.99 13.90
C ASN A 207 -19.04 31.56 12.96
N SER A 208 -18.61 30.83 11.93
CA SER A 208 -17.58 31.31 11.00
C SER A 208 -18.18 32.19 9.92
N ASP A 209 -17.54 33.32 9.64
CA ASP A 209 -17.91 34.22 8.54
C ASP A 209 -17.18 33.89 7.22
N ILE A 210 -16.45 32.78 7.18
CA ILE A 210 -15.78 32.33 5.96
C ILE A 210 -16.83 31.97 4.90
N VAL A 211 -16.67 32.55 3.72
CA VAL A 211 -17.30 32.11 2.48
C VAL A 211 -16.27 31.34 1.70
N TRP A 212 -16.63 30.13 1.25
CA TRP A 212 -15.71 29.28 0.50
C TRP A 212 -15.56 29.77 -0.93
N ASP A 213 -14.33 30.07 -1.32
CA ASP A 213 -13.91 30.50 -2.64
C ASP A 213 -12.46 30.02 -2.88
N ALA A 214 -11.89 30.36 -4.03
CA ALA A 214 -10.52 29.96 -4.37
C ALA A 214 -9.49 30.44 -3.32
N GLU A 215 -9.67 31.65 -2.78
CA GLU A 215 -8.73 32.24 -1.83
C GLU A 215 -8.81 31.57 -0.46
N SER A 216 -10.00 31.45 0.12
CA SER A 216 -10.24 30.84 1.42
C SER A 216 -9.90 29.34 1.44
N ILE A 217 -10.18 28.61 0.35
CA ILE A 217 -9.73 27.22 0.17
C ILE A 217 -8.21 27.18 0.03
N GLY A 218 -7.60 28.09 -0.73
CA GLY A 218 -6.14 28.20 -0.84
C GLY A 218 -5.46 28.43 0.52
N ARG A 219 -6.01 29.34 1.32
CA ARG A 219 -5.55 29.66 2.68
C ARG A 219 -5.67 28.47 3.62
N LEU A 220 -6.74 27.69 3.52
CA LEU A 220 -6.93 26.46 4.29
C LEU A 220 -5.73 25.50 4.13
N PHE A 221 -5.19 25.39 2.92
CA PHE A 221 -4.05 24.52 2.62
C PHE A 221 -2.67 25.20 2.75
N SER A 222 -2.56 26.52 2.65
CA SER A 222 -1.29 27.23 2.91
C SER A 222 -1.03 27.34 4.42
N ASP A 223 -2.02 27.82 5.17
CA ASP A 223 -1.88 28.22 6.57
C ASP A 223 -2.28 27.07 7.50
N GLY A 224 -3.20 26.21 7.04
CA GLY A 224 -3.69 25.03 7.77
C GLY A 224 -5.06 25.27 8.44
N PRO A 225 -5.88 24.22 8.60
CA PRO A 225 -7.18 24.31 9.28
C PRO A 225 -7.09 24.76 10.74
N ASP A 226 -5.97 24.48 11.42
CA ASP A 226 -5.69 24.95 12.78
C ASP A 226 -5.62 26.48 12.89
N VAL A 227 -5.24 27.16 11.81
CA VAL A 227 -5.15 28.62 11.73
C VAL A 227 -6.44 29.22 11.16
N VAL A 228 -6.96 28.65 10.08
CA VAL A 228 -8.12 29.20 9.36
C VAL A 228 -9.44 28.87 10.06
N LEU A 229 -9.51 27.72 10.73
CA LEU A 229 -10.72 27.17 11.36
C LEU A 229 -10.40 26.53 12.72
N PRO A 230 -9.90 27.32 13.69
CA PRO A 230 -9.52 26.80 15.00
C PRO A 230 -10.72 26.18 15.73
N GLY A 231 -10.51 25.00 16.33
CA GLY A 231 -11.54 24.27 17.07
C GLY A 231 -12.51 23.45 16.21
N THR A 232 -12.24 23.32 14.91
CA THR A 232 -12.98 22.39 14.04
C THR A 232 -12.38 20.98 14.09
N LYS A 233 -13.14 19.99 13.59
CA LYS A 233 -12.70 18.59 13.50
C LYS A 233 -11.93 18.29 12.21
N MET A 234 -11.58 19.30 11.42
CA MET A 234 -10.88 19.11 10.15
C MET A 234 -9.41 18.71 10.43
N PRO A 235 -8.89 17.62 9.85
CA PRO A 235 -7.50 17.22 10.03
C PRO A 235 -6.54 18.30 9.52
N ILE A 236 -5.41 18.49 10.20
CA ILE A 236 -4.38 19.43 9.73
C ILE A 236 -3.82 18.92 8.39
N GLN A 237 -4.10 19.66 7.33
CA GLN A 237 -3.62 19.36 5.99
C GLN A 237 -3.04 20.63 5.36
N ARG A 238 -1.71 20.69 5.29
CA ARG A 238 -0.98 21.74 4.58
C ARG A 238 -0.40 21.19 3.28
N MET A 239 -0.40 22.02 2.24
CA MET A 239 0.21 21.72 0.95
C MET A 239 1.31 22.73 0.71
N LYS A 240 2.58 22.30 0.66
CA LYS A 240 3.72 23.22 0.49
C LYS A 240 3.83 23.73 -0.95
N ASN A 241 3.66 22.84 -1.92
CA ASN A 241 3.73 23.16 -3.33
C ASN A 241 2.53 24.03 -3.73
N ARG A 242 2.82 25.17 -4.36
CA ARG A 242 1.81 26.11 -4.84
C ARG A 242 0.99 25.55 -6.00
N GLN A 243 1.64 24.89 -6.97
CA GLN A 243 0.95 24.34 -8.13
C GLN A 243 -0.07 23.26 -7.72
N ASP A 244 0.30 22.39 -6.78
CA ASP A 244 -0.62 21.38 -6.27
C ASP A 244 -1.88 22.01 -5.63
N ARG A 245 -1.73 23.16 -4.95
CA ARG A 245 -2.87 23.90 -4.38
C ARG A 245 -3.75 24.48 -5.48
N GLU A 246 -3.15 25.15 -6.47
CA GLU A 246 -3.87 25.76 -7.59
C GLU A 246 -4.64 24.70 -8.40
N ASP A 247 -3.99 23.58 -8.72
CA ASP A 247 -4.62 22.47 -9.45
C ASP A 247 -5.78 21.84 -8.66
N LEU A 248 -5.63 21.67 -7.34
CA LEU A 248 -6.72 21.19 -6.48
C LEU A 248 -7.91 22.16 -6.49
N ILE A 249 -7.67 23.46 -6.37
CA ILE A 249 -8.72 24.48 -6.38
C ILE A 249 -9.46 24.46 -7.72
N SER A 250 -8.73 24.46 -8.84
CA SER A 250 -9.33 24.39 -10.18
C SER A 250 -10.16 23.11 -10.38
N TYR A 251 -9.67 21.97 -9.88
CA TYR A 251 -10.42 20.71 -9.92
C TYR A 251 -11.71 20.78 -9.09
N LEU A 252 -11.64 21.29 -7.85
CA LEU A 252 -12.83 21.47 -7.02
C LEU A 252 -13.83 22.42 -7.68
N GLU A 253 -13.38 23.52 -8.25
CA GLU A 253 -14.27 24.49 -8.91
C GLU A 253 -15.02 23.86 -10.10
N GLN A 254 -14.37 22.98 -10.85
CA GLN A 254 -15.00 22.26 -11.96
C GLN A 254 -15.98 21.20 -11.46
N MET A 255 -15.56 20.36 -10.52
CA MET A 255 -16.31 19.16 -10.13
C MET A 255 -17.42 19.38 -9.11
N THR A 256 -17.50 20.58 -8.53
CA THR A 256 -18.53 20.93 -7.53
C THR A 256 -19.63 21.82 -8.09
N LYS A 257 -19.59 22.14 -9.39
CA LYS A 257 -20.67 22.87 -10.06
C LYS A 257 -21.92 22.00 -10.24
N PRO A 258 -23.12 22.59 -10.26
CA PRO A 258 -24.33 21.88 -10.65
C PRO A 258 -24.26 21.47 -12.12
N GLY A 259 -24.66 20.23 -12.43
CA GLY A 259 -24.73 19.69 -13.79
C GLY A 259 -23.44 19.02 -14.32
N THR A 260 -22.42 18.82 -13.48
CA THR A 260 -21.14 18.21 -13.85
C THR A 260 -20.98 16.76 -13.38
N ASN A 261 -21.94 16.20 -12.64
CA ASN A 261 -21.92 14.85 -12.07
C ASN A 261 -23.21 14.08 -12.36
#